data_AF-A0A660PUZ8-F1
#
_entry.id   AF-A0A660PUZ8-F1
#
_cell.length_a   1.000
_cell.length_b   1.000
_cell.length_c   1.000
_cell.angle_alpha   90.00
_cell.angle_beta   90.00
_cell.angle_gamma   90.00
#
_symmetry.space_group_name_H-M   'P 1'
#
loop_
_entity.id
_entity.type
_entity.pdbx_description
1 polymer ?
#
loop_
_entity_poly.entity_id
_entity_poly.type
_entity_poly.pdbx_seq_one_letter_code
_entity_poly.pdbx_strand_id
1 'polypeptide(L)'
;MMKRLRNNRGYTIIEMLVAVLITGILASAGFEFYISMHNQTLAQEEISDMQQASRASLQEITKNLRMAGYRVGTHPAYVINGDSLMIFYSGTQPIDTILYFLADYSTDEKAAIPGFPQSNSPRKLMKQVNSGYAEMFADYIRRVSFTAVSPSSVQVVIEVQTSMPDEDYNYNNGYRTYAAAETVNLRNVSL
;
A
#
# COMPACT_ATOMS: atom_id res chain seq x y z
N MET A 1 21.34 -72.20 -14.27
CA MET A 1 21.34 -70.84 -14.84
C MET A 1 21.21 -69.84 -13.70
N MET A 2 22.26 -69.09 -13.36
CA MET A 2 22.15 -67.97 -12.41
C MET A 2 23.22 -66.93 -12.75
N LYS A 3 22.78 -65.82 -13.35
CA LYS A 3 23.63 -64.69 -13.72
C LYS A 3 23.97 -63.95 -12.42
N ARG A 4 25.20 -64.09 -11.91
CA ARG A 4 25.67 -63.33 -10.75
C ARG A 4 25.83 -61.86 -11.16
N LEU A 5 24.86 -61.03 -10.79
CA LEU A 5 25.09 -59.60 -10.65
C LEU A 5 25.76 -59.38 -9.30
N ARG A 6 27.02 -58.94 -9.28
CA ARG A 6 27.50 -57.95 -8.28
C ARG A 6 28.96 -57.60 -8.47
N ASN A 7 29.20 -56.39 -8.95
CA ASN A 7 30.43 -55.66 -8.72
C ASN A 7 30.19 -54.73 -7.51
N ASN A 8 30.46 -55.23 -6.29
CA ASN A 8 30.34 -54.47 -5.04
C ASN A 8 31.66 -53.73 -4.75
N ARG A 9 31.99 -52.70 -5.53
CA ARG A 9 33.05 -51.75 -5.14
C ARG A 9 32.41 -50.67 -4.27
N GLY A 10 32.87 -50.56 -3.01
CA GLY A 10 32.47 -49.48 -2.11
C GLY A 10 33.13 -48.14 -2.48
N TYR A 11 32.69 -47.05 -1.85
CA TYR A 11 33.28 -45.73 -2.04
C TYR A 11 34.59 -45.59 -1.25
N THR A 12 35.55 -44.89 -1.84
CA THR A 12 36.78 -44.49 -1.15
C THR A 12 36.51 -43.27 -0.25
N ILE A 13 37.33 -43.11 0.79
CA ILE A 13 37.22 -41.95 1.70
C ILE A 13 37.43 -40.63 0.92
N ILE A 14 38.33 -40.61 -0.07
CA ILE A 14 38.59 -39.41 -0.86
C ILE A 14 37.39 -39.03 -1.74
N GLU A 15 36.67 -40.00 -2.32
CA GLU A 15 35.44 -39.73 -3.09
C GLU A 15 34.35 -39.13 -2.19
N MET A 16 34.20 -39.63 -0.96
CA MET A 16 33.25 -39.07 0.01
C MET A 16 33.64 -37.65 0.44
N LEU A 17 34.94 -37.38 0.66
CA LEU A 17 35.42 -36.04 1.01
C LEU A 17 35.17 -35.03 -0.12
N VAL A 18 35.45 -35.42 -1.38
CA VAL A 18 35.18 -34.57 -2.55
C VAL A 18 33.68 -34.35 -2.74
N ALA A 19 32.85 -35.38 -2.54
CA ALA A 19 31.39 -35.25 -2.62
C ALA A 19 30.84 -34.28 -1.58
N VAL A 20 31.29 -34.37 -0.32
CA VAL A 20 30.89 -33.44 0.75
C VAL A 20 31.38 -32.02 0.46
N LEU A 21 32.60 -31.86 -0.03
CA LEU A 21 33.15 -30.55 -0.42
C LEU A 21 32.31 -29.88 -1.49
N ILE A 22 32.02 -30.59 -2.59
CA ILE A 22 31.19 -30.07 -3.69
C ILE A 22 29.78 -29.77 -3.20
N THR A 23 29.19 -30.64 -2.38
CA THR A 23 27.87 -30.41 -1.79
C THR A 23 27.85 -29.17 -0.91
N GLY A 24 28.90 -28.92 -0.11
CA GLY A 24 29.02 -27.71 0.70
C GLY A 24 29.09 -26.44 -0.14
N ILE A 25 29.87 -26.45 -1.22
CA ILE A 25 29.97 -25.31 -2.15
C ILE A 25 28.61 -25.03 -2.81
N LEU A 26 27.93 -26.07 -3.31
CA LEU A 26 26.62 -25.94 -3.92
C LEU A 26 25.56 -25.48 -2.92
N ALA A 27 25.59 -25.97 -1.69
CA ALA A 27 24.68 -25.54 -0.63
C ALA A 27 24.88 -24.05 -0.31
N SER A 28 26.13 -23.58 -0.19
CA SER A 28 26.44 -22.15 0.05
C SER A 28 25.84 -21.26 -1.05
N ALA A 29 26.11 -21.58 -2.32
CA ALA A 29 25.56 -20.83 -3.45
C ALA A 29 24.03 -20.90 -3.50
N GLY A 30 23.45 -22.06 -3.15
CA GLY A 30 22.00 -22.24 -3.07
C GLY A 30 21.35 -21.39 -1.97
N PHE A 31 21.99 -21.25 -0.81
CA PHE A 31 21.49 -20.41 0.28
C PHE A 31 21.56 -18.92 -0.05
N GLU A 32 22.63 -18.46 -0.69
CA GLU A 32 22.72 -17.06 -1.16
C GLU A 32 21.58 -16.73 -2.14
N PHE A 33 21.33 -17.61 -3.12
CA PHE A 33 20.22 -17.46 -4.04
C PHE A 33 18.86 -17.47 -3.32
N TYR A 34 18.68 -18.37 -2.35
CA TYR A 34 17.45 -18.45 -1.56
C TYR A 34 17.18 -17.16 -0.79
N ILE A 35 18.18 -16.60 -0.11
CA ILE A 35 18.04 -15.35 0.65
C ILE A 35 17.64 -14.20 -0.28
N SER A 36 18.31 -14.07 -1.43
CA SER A 36 17.96 -13.04 -2.42
C SER A 36 16.52 -13.19 -2.92
N MET A 37 16.09 -14.43 -3.23
CA MET A 37 14.71 -14.69 -3.66
C MET A 37 13.69 -14.41 -2.56
N HIS A 38 14.02 -14.72 -1.30
CA HIS A 38 13.16 -14.45 -0.16
C HIS A 38 12.97 -12.94 0.07
N ASN A 39 14.06 -12.16 0.10
CA ASN A 39 14.00 -10.71 0.26
C ASN A 39 13.22 -10.05 -0.89
N GLN A 40 13.45 -10.49 -2.13
CA GLN A 40 12.70 -10.03 -3.28
C GLN A 40 11.19 -10.31 -3.12
N THR A 41 10.82 -11.46 -2.57
CA THR A 41 9.41 -11.83 -2.35
C THR A 41 8.76 -10.90 -1.33
N LEU A 42 9.42 -10.65 -0.20
CA LEU A 42 8.94 -9.70 0.82
C LEU A 42 8.77 -8.28 0.26
N ALA A 43 9.73 -7.82 -0.53
CA ALA A 43 9.63 -6.51 -1.19
C ALA A 43 8.44 -6.46 -2.17
N GLN A 44 8.15 -7.55 -2.89
CA GLN A 44 6.98 -7.61 -3.77
C GLN A 44 5.65 -7.60 -3.01
N GLU A 45 5.57 -8.26 -1.85
CA GLU A 45 4.40 -8.22 -0.98
C GLU A 45 4.12 -6.78 -0.53
N GLU A 46 5.13 -6.07 -0.01
CA GLU A 46 5.00 -4.66 0.41
C GLU A 46 4.57 -3.73 -0.74
N ILE A 47 5.13 -3.93 -1.95
CA ILE A 47 4.74 -3.15 -3.13
C ILE A 47 3.29 -3.43 -3.50
N SER A 48 2.87 -4.70 -3.46
CA SER A 48 1.50 -5.10 -3.78
C SER A 48 0.50 -4.48 -2.81
N ASP A 49 0.80 -4.55 -1.50
CA ASP A 49 -0.06 -4.02 -0.44
C ASP A 49 -0.21 -2.51 -0.55
N MET A 50 0.92 -1.79 -0.72
CA MET A 50 0.92 -0.34 -0.96
C MET A 50 0.04 0.03 -2.17
N GLN A 51 0.21 -0.66 -3.30
CA GLN A 51 -0.59 -0.38 -4.50
C GLN A 51 -2.08 -0.74 -4.30
N GLN A 52 -2.39 -1.80 -3.56
CA GLN A 52 -3.76 -2.19 -3.25
C GLN A 52 -4.43 -1.15 -2.35
N ALA A 53 -3.74 -0.65 -1.32
CA ALA A 53 -4.22 0.41 -0.44
C ALA A 53 -4.53 1.70 -1.24
N SER A 54 -3.65 2.08 -2.17
CA SER A 54 -3.85 3.21 -3.08
C SER A 54 -5.09 3.02 -3.96
N ARG A 55 -5.23 1.85 -4.61
CA ARG A 55 -6.39 1.52 -5.46
C ARG A 55 -7.69 1.53 -4.67
N ALA A 56 -7.71 0.93 -3.49
CA ALA A 56 -8.88 0.89 -2.61
C ALA A 56 -9.30 2.31 -2.17
N SER A 57 -8.33 3.15 -1.81
CA SER A 57 -8.55 4.56 -1.44
C SER A 57 -9.14 5.37 -2.58
N LEU A 58 -8.58 5.28 -3.78
CA LEU A 58 -9.11 5.97 -4.95
C LEU A 58 -10.52 5.48 -5.29
N GLN A 59 -10.75 4.16 -5.33
CA GLN A 59 -12.07 3.62 -5.65
C GLN A 59 -13.16 4.09 -4.69
N GLU A 60 -12.87 4.09 -3.39
CA GLU A 60 -13.81 4.54 -2.36
C GLU A 60 -14.06 6.05 -2.45
N ILE A 61 -13.00 6.87 -2.54
CA ILE A 61 -13.15 8.32 -2.68
C ILE A 61 -13.93 8.64 -3.95
N THR A 62 -13.56 8.04 -5.09
CA THR A 62 -14.24 8.22 -6.37
C THR A 62 -15.70 7.82 -6.30
N LYS A 63 -16.02 6.70 -5.66
CA LYS A 63 -17.41 6.24 -5.47
C LYS A 63 -18.21 7.27 -4.69
N ASN A 64 -17.69 7.77 -3.57
CA ASN A 64 -18.38 8.75 -2.75
C ASN A 64 -18.47 10.12 -3.43
N LEU A 65 -17.45 10.51 -4.19
CA LEU A 65 -17.43 11.75 -4.95
C LEU A 65 -18.44 11.73 -6.10
N ARG A 66 -18.71 10.56 -6.71
CA ARG A 66 -19.81 10.41 -7.69
C ARG A 66 -21.20 10.63 -7.09
N MET A 67 -21.35 10.48 -5.77
CA MET A 67 -22.60 10.77 -5.05
C MET A 67 -22.71 12.24 -4.60
N ALA A 68 -21.62 13.01 -4.70
CA ALA A 68 -21.62 14.42 -4.30
C ALA A 68 -22.74 15.21 -5.00
N GLY A 69 -23.45 16.03 -4.23
CA GLY A 69 -24.55 16.86 -4.71
C GLY A 69 -25.89 16.12 -4.86
N TYR A 70 -25.96 14.82 -4.54
CA TYR A 70 -27.21 14.07 -4.67
C TYR A 70 -28.27 14.59 -3.69
N ARG A 71 -29.36 15.16 -4.23
CA ARG A 71 -30.55 15.63 -3.49
C ARG A 71 -30.31 16.71 -2.41
N VAL A 72 -29.19 17.43 -2.47
CA VAL A 72 -28.85 18.46 -1.45
C VAL A 72 -29.39 19.87 -1.75
N GLY A 73 -30.15 20.04 -2.84
CA GLY A 73 -30.75 21.32 -3.21
C GLY A 73 -29.69 22.36 -3.57
N THR A 74 -29.64 23.46 -2.82
CA THR A 74 -28.69 24.58 -3.02
C THR A 74 -27.38 24.41 -2.22
N HIS A 75 -27.25 23.36 -1.43
CA HIS A 75 -26.02 23.12 -0.67
C HIS A 75 -24.87 22.72 -1.60
N PRO A 76 -23.61 23.16 -1.35
CA PRO A 76 -22.46 22.71 -2.13
C PRO A 76 -22.34 21.19 -2.13
N ALA A 77 -21.94 20.62 -3.27
CA ALA A 77 -21.75 19.18 -3.44
C ALA A 77 -20.50 18.66 -2.69
N TYR A 78 -19.45 19.47 -2.63
CA TYR A 78 -18.20 19.16 -1.94
C TYR A 78 -17.48 20.44 -1.51
N VAL A 79 -16.57 20.31 -0.55
CA VAL A 79 -15.64 21.36 -0.11
C VAL A 79 -14.25 20.75 0.00
N ILE A 80 -13.26 21.40 -0.60
CA ILE A 80 -11.85 21.02 -0.50
C ILE A 80 -11.15 22.04 0.41
N ASN A 81 -10.40 21.55 1.40
CA ASN A 81 -9.58 22.38 2.27
C ASN A 81 -8.20 21.73 2.45
N GLY A 82 -7.24 22.15 1.62
CA GLY A 82 -5.91 21.54 1.57
C GLY A 82 -5.97 20.06 1.24
N ASP A 83 -5.43 19.23 2.14
CA ASP A 83 -5.40 17.76 2.04
C ASP A 83 -6.74 17.11 2.47
N SER A 84 -7.78 17.90 2.79
CA SER A 84 -9.08 17.40 3.23
C SER A 84 -10.17 17.60 2.18
N LEU A 85 -11.07 16.62 2.09
CA LEU A 85 -12.22 16.63 1.19
C LEU A 85 -13.49 16.30 1.98
N MET A 86 -14.45 17.21 1.96
CA MET A 86 -15.79 17.00 2.50
C MET A 86 -16.77 16.84 1.34
N ILE A 87 -17.57 15.78 1.37
CA ILE A 87 -18.58 15.46 0.36
C ILE A 87 -19.95 15.56 1.01
N PHE A 88 -20.90 16.17 0.31
CA PHE A 88 -22.28 16.34 0.75
C PHE A 88 -23.24 15.61 -0.18
N TYR A 89 -24.16 14.85 0.41
CA TYR A 89 -25.26 14.20 -0.28
C TYR A 89 -26.46 14.10 0.67
N SER A 90 -27.65 13.76 0.19
CA SER A 90 -28.81 13.49 1.05
C SER A 90 -29.31 12.07 0.78
N GLY A 91 -29.04 11.17 1.72
CA GLY A 91 -29.50 9.78 1.68
C GLY A 91 -30.31 9.40 2.92
N THR A 92 -29.83 9.77 4.10
CA THR A 92 -30.45 9.45 5.40
C THR A 92 -30.86 10.71 6.16
N GLN A 93 -30.11 11.81 5.99
CA GLN A 93 -30.36 13.09 6.63
C GLN A 93 -30.60 14.18 5.56
N PRO A 94 -31.10 15.37 5.95
CA PRO A 94 -31.20 16.49 5.01
C PRO A 94 -29.86 16.76 4.31
N ILE A 95 -28.76 16.63 5.05
CA ILE A 95 -27.39 16.66 4.53
C ILE A 95 -26.57 15.59 5.27
N ASP A 96 -26.19 14.54 4.56
CA ASP A 96 -25.14 13.61 4.96
C ASP A 96 -23.77 14.13 4.52
N THR A 97 -22.75 13.83 5.31
CA THR A 97 -21.37 14.26 5.09
C THR A 97 -20.42 13.07 5.11
N ILE A 98 -19.45 13.08 4.20
CA ILE A 98 -18.27 12.22 4.27
C ILE A 98 -17.05 13.12 4.23
N LEU A 99 -16.24 13.07 5.29
CA LEU A 99 -15.00 13.81 5.41
C LEU A 99 -13.81 12.85 5.29
N TYR A 100 -12.93 13.15 4.34
CA TYR A 100 -11.61 12.56 4.21
C TYR A 100 -10.56 13.57 4.65
N PHE A 101 -9.62 13.14 5.48
CA PHE A 101 -8.51 13.96 5.93
C PHE A 101 -7.31 13.10 6.32
N LEU A 102 -6.13 13.72 6.37
CA LEU A 102 -4.92 13.05 6.83
C LEU A 102 -4.72 13.30 8.34
N ALA A 103 -4.42 12.24 9.07
CA ALA A 103 -4.07 12.31 10.49
C ALA A 103 -2.69 11.72 10.74
N ASP A 104 -1.93 12.33 11.63
CA ASP A 104 -0.62 11.81 12.03
C ASP A 104 -0.78 10.58 12.93
N TYR A 105 0.22 9.71 12.90
CA TYR A 105 0.37 8.66 13.91
C TYR A 105 0.73 9.27 15.27
N SER A 106 0.13 8.76 16.34
CA SER A 106 0.49 9.12 17.71
C SER A 106 1.90 8.61 18.04
N THR A 107 2.52 9.16 19.08
CA THR A 107 3.83 8.71 19.54
C THR A 107 3.83 7.21 19.89
N ASP A 108 2.75 6.73 20.49
CA ASP A 108 2.60 5.32 20.88
C ASP A 108 2.44 4.40 19.66
N GLU A 109 1.66 4.83 18.65
CA GLU A 109 1.53 4.09 17.39
C GLU A 109 2.88 4.01 16.66
N LYS A 110 3.64 5.10 16.62
CA LYS A 110 4.98 5.12 16.01
C LYS A 110 5.94 4.18 16.72
N ALA A 111 5.88 4.11 18.06
CA ALA A 111 6.71 3.20 18.85
C ALA A 111 6.34 1.72 18.65
N ALA A 112 5.07 1.44 18.31
CA ALA A 112 4.59 0.10 18.03
C ALA A 112 5.01 -0.43 16.64
N ILE A 113 5.41 0.45 15.71
CA ILE A 113 5.81 0.09 14.34
C ILE A 113 7.35 0.00 14.28
N PRO A 114 7.93 -1.22 14.13
CA PRO A 114 9.37 -1.37 14.00
C PRO A 114 9.89 -0.64 12.78
N GLY A 115 10.89 0.22 12.96
CA GLY A 115 11.46 0.99 11.87
C GLY A 115 10.48 2.00 11.28
N PHE A 116 9.62 2.65 12.07
CA PHE A 116 8.78 3.72 11.53
C PHE A 116 9.63 4.84 10.90
N PRO A 117 9.33 5.28 9.66
CA PRO A 117 10.12 6.31 8.98
C PRO A 117 10.05 7.66 9.73
N GLN A 118 11.21 8.09 10.25
CA GLN A 118 11.35 9.30 11.08
C GLN A 118 11.41 10.61 10.28
N SER A 119 11.69 10.53 8.97
CA SER A 119 11.70 11.67 8.04
C SER A 119 10.67 11.45 6.95
N ASN A 120 9.88 12.50 6.60
CA ASN A 120 8.72 12.38 5.72
C ASN A 120 7.75 11.28 6.17
N SER A 121 7.41 11.27 7.46
CA SER A 121 6.55 10.26 8.06
C SER A 121 5.20 10.18 7.33
N PRO A 122 4.75 8.96 7.01
CA PRO A 122 3.44 8.77 6.44
C PRO A 122 2.37 9.13 7.46
N ARG A 123 1.17 9.36 6.94
CA ARG A 123 -0.04 9.71 7.66
C ARG A 123 -1.10 8.65 7.39
N LYS A 124 -2.14 8.67 8.22
CA LYS A 124 -3.34 7.86 8.08
C LYS A 124 -4.36 8.64 7.28
N LEU A 125 -4.95 8.02 6.26
CA LEU A 125 -6.17 8.54 5.65
C LEU A 125 -7.35 8.16 6.55
N MET A 126 -7.98 9.17 7.12
CA MET A 126 -9.14 9.03 7.96
C MET A 126 -10.40 9.30 7.14
N LYS A 127 -11.46 8.55 7.46
CA LYS A 127 -12.80 8.75 6.93
C LYS A 127 -13.75 8.98 8.11
N GLN A 128 -14.52 10.04 8.04
CA GLN A 128 -15.59 10.31 8.99
C GLN A 128 -16.91 10.47 8.24
N VAL A 129 -17.97 9.83 8.74
CA VAL A 129 -19.32 9.93 8.18
C VAL A 129 -20.21 10.63 9.19
N ASN A 130 -20.85 11.72 8.78
CA ASN A 130 -21.71 12.54 9.65
C ASN A 130 -20.97 12.91 10.94
N SER A 131 -21.68 12.89 12.07
CA SER A 131 -21.12 13.13 13.41
C SER A 131 -20.47 11.87 14.03
N GLY A 132 -20.17 10.85 13.24
CA GLY A 132 -19.51 9.62 13.70
C GLY A 132 -18.04 9.83 14.06
N TYR A 133 -17.42 8.80 14.63
CA TYR A 133 -15.98 8.79 14.84
C TYR A 133 -15.23 8.67 13.51
N ALA A 134 -14.08 9.32 13.43
CA ALA A 134 -13.19 9.15 12.28
C ALA A 134 -12.54 7.76 12.36
N GLU A 135 -12.70 6.97 11.31
CA GLU A 135 -12.13 5.64 11.16
C GLU A 135 -10.91 5.70 10.22
N MET A 136 -9.90 4.88 10.50
CA MET A 136 -8.78 4.72 9.59
C MET A 136 -9.25 3.96 8.34
N PHE A 137 -9.09 4.57 7.18
CA PHE A 137 -9.40 3.94 5.91
C PHE A 137 -8.16 3.33 5.25
N ALA A 138 -7.04 4.04 5.29
CA ALA A 138 -5.77 3.56 4.78
C ALA A 138 -4.61 4.12 5.60
N ASP A 139 -3.54 3.35 5.67
CA ASP A 139 -2.29 3.66 6.33
C ASP A 139 -1.18 3.96 5.31
N TYR A 140 -0.03 4.40 5.80
CA TYR A 140 1.16 4.68 5.00
C TYR A 140 0.95 5.68 3.85
N ILE A 141 0.09 6.68 4.06
CA ILE A 141 -0.21 7.73 3.07
C ILE A 141 0.79 8.88 3.21
N ARG A 142 1.59 9.14 2.19
CA ARG A 142 2.50 10.30 2.17
C ARG A 142 1.76 11.60 1.91
N ARG A 143 0.87 11.57 0.91
CA ARG A 143 0.16 12.76 0.45
C ARG A 143 -1.16 12.40 -0.19
N VAL A 144 -2.15 13.27 0.02
CA VAL A 144 -3.39 13.29 -0.73
C VAL A 144 -3.59 14.71 -1.22
N SER A 145 -3.99 14.87 -2.48
CA SER A 145 -4.34 16.15 -3.07
C SER A 145 -5.69 16.03 -3.75
N PHE A 146 -6.56 17.00 -3.47
CA PHE A 146 -7.85 17.15 -4.11
C PHE A 146 -7.86 18.45 -4.90
N THR A 147 -8.13 18.37 -6.19
CA THR A 147 -8.10 19.55 -7.07
C THR A 147 -9.35 19.57 -7.93
N ALA A 148 -10.16 20.63 -7.83
CA ALA A 148 -11.25 20.86 -8.77
C ALA A 148 -10.66 21.27 -10.13
N VAL A 149 -10.70 20.38 -11.12
CA VAL A 149 -10.16 20.62 -12.46
C VAL A 149 -11.17 21.43 -13.29
N SER A 150 -12.46 21.22 -13.04
CA SER A 150 -13.57 21.98 -13.60
C SER A 150 -14.72 22.05 -12.59
N PRO A 151 -15.79 22.84 -12.84
CA PRO A 151 -16.96 22.88 -11.95
C PRO A 151 -17.60 21.51 -11.70
N SER A 152 -17.44 20.57 -12.64
CA SER A 152 -18.01 19.22 -12.58
C SER A 152 -16.98 18.10 -12.55
N SER A 153 -15.70 18.39 -12.31
CA SER A 153 -14.67 17.36 -12.18
C SER A 153 -13.65 17.66 -11.09
N VAL A 154 -13.35 16.64 -10.31
CA VAL A 154 -12.33 16.68 -9.25
C VAL A 154 -11.28 15.62 -9.53
N GLN A 155 -10.02 16.01 -9.49
CA GLN A 155 -8.88 15.11 -9.51
C GLN A 155 -8.47 14.79 -8.09
N VAL A 156 -8.28 13.50 -7.83
CA VAL A 156 -7.75 12.95 -6.60
C VAL A 156 -6.39 12.36 -6.91
N VAL A 157 -5.36 12.81 -6.19
CA VAL A 157 -4.02 12.23 -6.25
C VAL A 157 -3.69 11.68 -4.88
N ILE A 158 -3.27 10.42 -4.82
CA ILE A 158 -2.80 9.79 -3.59
C ILE A 158 -1.38 9.26 -3.81
N GLU A 159 -0.51 9.53 -2.84
CA GLU A 159 0.84 9.00 -2.76
C GLU A 159 0.96 8.17 -1.50
N VAL A 160 1.32 6.91 -1.67
CA VAL A 160 1.47 5.90 -0.63
C VAL A 160 2.92 5.44 -0.57
N GLN A 161 3.31 4.81 0.54
CA GLN A 161 4.60 4.17 0.69
C GLN A 161 4.50 2.78 1.29
N THR A 162 5.57 2.00 1.18
CA THR A 162 5.69 0.70 1.84
C THR A 162 5.74 0.85 3.35
N SER A 163 5.30 -0.19 4.07
CA SER A 163 5.30 -0.22 5.53
C SER A 163 6.70 -0.52 6.07
N MET A 164 7.45 -1.36 5.34
CA MET A 164 8.83 -1.72 5.64
C MET A 164 9.80 -1.19 4.57
N PRO A 165 11.06 -0.92 4.96
CA PRO A 165 12.12 -0.60 4.00
C PRO A 165 12.57 -1.86 3.25
N ASP A 166 12.85 -1.69 1.97
CA ASP A 166 13.50 -2.67 1.11
C ASP A 166 15.02 -2.43 1.14
N GLU A 167 15.79 -3.43 1.58
CA GLU A 167 17.25 -3.36 1.69
C GLU A 167 17.94 -3.14 0.34
N ASP A 168 17.34 -3.63 -0.75
CA ASP A 168 17.88 -3.47 -2.10
C ASP A 168 17.51 -2.11 -2.72
N TYR A 169 16.77 -1.26 -2.00
CA TYR A 169 16.31 0.06 -2.45
C TYR A 169 17.07 1.22 -1.79
N ASN A 170 18.09 1.73 -2.48
CA ASN A 170 18.97 2.78 -1.93
C ASN A 170 18.37 4.20 -1.83
N TYR A 171 17.11 4.40 -2.21
CA TYR A 171 16.45 5.71 -2.16
C TYR A 171 15.45 5.78 -1.02
N ASN A 172 15.17 6.99 -0.52
CA ASN A 172 14.15 7.24 0.50
C ASN A 172 14.29 6.30 1.73
N ASN A 173 15.52 6.01 2.14
CA ASN A 173 15.84 5.09 3.26
C ASN A 173 15.21 3.68 3.12
N GLY A 174 15.09 3.15 1.90
CA GLY A 174 14.51 1.83 1.66
C GLY A 174 13.01 1.84 1.39
N TYR A 175 12.28 2.92 1.68
CA TYR A 175 10.84 2.95 1.47
C TYR A 175 10.50 3.29 0.02
N ARG A 176 9.80 2.37 -0.63
CA ARG A 176 9.27 2.62 -1.98
C ARG A 176 7.98 3.43 -1.88
N THR A 177 7.73 4.25 -2.90
CA THR A 177 6.53 5.09 -2.97
C THR A 177 5.79 4.84 -4.26
N TYR A 178 4.47 4.94 -4.22
CA TYR A 178 3.61 4.84 -5.40
C TYR A 178 2.59 5.96 -5.39
N ALA A 179 2.46 6.64 -6.54
CA ALA A 179 1.48 7.69 -6.73
C ALA A 179 0.45 7.26 -7.78
N ALA A 180 -0.82 7.45 -7.47
CA ALA A 180 -1.92 7.21 -8.38
C ALA A 180 -2.85 8.42 -8.39
N ALA A 181 -3.44 8.68 -9.55
CA ALA A 181 -4.37 9.78 -9.75
C ALA A 181 -5.62 9.30 -10.48
N GLU A 182 -6.78 9.77 -10.06
CA GLU A 182 -8.05 9.56 -10.75
C GLU A 182 -8.79 10.89 -10.89
N THR A 183 -9.37 11.13 -12.07
CA THR A 183 -10.25 12.28 -12.28
C THR A 183 -11.68 11.80 -12.34
N VAL A 184 -12.52 12.39 -11.48
CA VAL A 184 -13.90 11.97 -11.28
C VAL A 184 -14.84 13.05 -11.78
N ASN A 185 -15.74 12.66 -12.69
CA ASN A 185 -16.82 13.51 -13.15
C ASN A 185 -18.00 13.43 -12.18
N LEU A 186 -18.41 14.59 -11.68
CA LEU A 186 -19.54 14.78 -10.79
C LEU A 186 -20.83 14.77 -11.59
N ARG A 187 -21.85 14.04 -11.09
CA ARG A 187 -23.14 13.87 -11.80
C ARG A 187 -24.22 14.82 -11.30
N ASN A 188 -24.17 15.22 -10.02
CA ASN A 188 -25.26 15.93 -9.36
C ASN A 188 -24.85 17.36 -8.92
N VAL A 189 -23.96 18.00 -9.66
CA VAL A 189 -23.62 19.41 -9.43
C VAL A 189 -24.59 20.30 -10.20
N SER A 190 -25.22 21.28 -9.53
CA SER A 190 -25.93 22.35 -10.23
C SER A 190 -24.90 23.27 -10.87
N LEU A 191 -24.90 23.35 -12.20
CA LEU A 191 -24.12 24.33 -12.96
C LEU A 191 -24.70 25.73 -12.79
#